data_AF-A0A7X6Z464-F1
#
_entry.id   AF-A0A7X6Z464-F1
#
_cell.length_a   1.000
_cell.length_b   1.000
_cell.length_c   1.000
_cell.angle_alpha   90.00
_cell.angle_beta   90.00
_cell.angle_gamma   90.00
#
_symmetry.space_group_name_H-M   'P 1'
#
loop_
_entity.id
_entity.type
_entity.pdbx_description
1 polymer ?
#
loop_
_entity_poly.entity_id
_entity_poly.type
_entity_poly.pdbx_seq_one_letter_code
_entity_poly.pdbx_strand_id
1 'polypeptide(L)'
;YPYIASTITDFWRRWHISLSTFFRDYLYIPLGGNRSHRLRNTFVVWFLTGLWHGANVNFVLWGLYYFLLLTLERHLILPRLEKIPRLLSHLWTMLAVLAGWSLFYFTKTADFLTFWGRIVSPGLAGFADLEAKILWKQHLFFILVAAVFSTPLLPWIRRKFKEPIRQLENSPAGGVLRTAGVLILLFVSTASLVASSYNPFLYFRF
;
A
#
# COMPACT_ATOMS: atom_id res chain seq x y z
N TYR A 1 3.01 3.11 -8.20
CA TYR A 1 3.69 3.78 -7.08
C TYR A 1 2.66 4.50 -6.21
N PRO A 2 1.93 3.79 -5.34
CA PRO A 2 0.92 4.39 -4.46
C PRO A 2 1.54 5.24 -3.34
N TYR A 3 2.68 4.81 -2.80
CA TYR A 3 3.39 5.50 -1.70
C TYR A 3 4.10 6.80 -2.10
N ILE A 4 3.87 7.34 -3.30
CA ILE A 4 4.32 8.71 -3.65
C ILE A 4 3.15 9.69 -3.71
N ALA A 5 1.94 9.22 -3.40
CA ALA A 5 0.74 10.04 -3.40
C ALA A 5 0.83 11.14 -2.34
N SER A 6 0.33 12.32 -2.67
CA SER A 6 0.24 13.47 -1.76
C SER A 6 -1.17 13.69 -1.22
N THR A 7 -2.13 12.85 -1.62
CA THR A 7 -3.52 12.82 -1.13
C THR A 7 -4.02 11.39 -1.06
N ILE A 8 -5.03 11.12 -0.21
CA ILE A 8 -5.65 9.81 -0.01
C ILE A 8 -6.39 9.37 -1.28
N THR A 9 -7.04 10.31 -1.96
CA THR A 9 -7.66 10.07 -3.26
C THR A 9 -6.63 9.64 -4.31
N ASP A 10 -5.45 10.29 -4.39
CA ASP A 10 -4.38 9.88 -5.30
C ASP A 10 -3.77 8.53 -4.91
N PHE A 11 -3.68 8.23 -3.61
CA PHE A 11 -3.23 6.93 -3.12
C PHE A 11 -4.13 5.81 -3.63
N TRP A 12 -5.46 5.93 -3.45
CA TRP A 12 -6.42 4.90 -3.88
C TRP A 12 -6.60 4.79 -5.39
N ARG A 13 -6.25 5.83 -6.16
CA ARG A 13 -6.16 5.71 -7.63
C ARG A 13 -4.99 4.83 -8.08
N ARG A 14 -4.00 4.62 -7.23
CA ARG A 14 -2.75 3.90 -7.53
C ARG A 14 -2.64 2.56 -6.79
N TRP A 15 -3.39 2.40 -5.71
CA TRP A 15 -3.42 1.20 -4.89
C TRP A 15 -4.55 0.27 -5.36
N HIS A 16 -4.23 -1.01 -5.53
CA HIS A 16 -5.19 -2.07 -5.89
C HIS A 16 -6.16 -1.72 -7.03
N ILE A 17 -5.62 -1.18 -8.13
CA ILE A 17 -6.35 -0.59 -9.26
C ILE A 17 -7.47 -1.51 -9.78
N SER A 18 -7.24 -2.82 -9.87
CA SER A 18 -8.25 -3.79 -10.31
C SER A 18 -9.48 -3.84 -9.39
N LEU A 19 -9.29 -3.86 -8.08
CA LEU A 19 -10.37 -3.90 -7.09
C LEU A 19 -11.12 -2.59 -7.04
N SER A 20 -10.39 -1.46 -7.04
CA SER A 20 -11.02 -0.13 -7.10
C SER A 20 -11.82 0.04 -8.39
N THR A 21 -11.35 -0.50 -9.52
CA THR A 21 -12.08 -0.51 -10.79
C THR A 21 -13.33 -1.38 -10.71
N PHE A 22 -13.23 -2.59 -10.14
CA PHE A 22 -14.37 -3.48 -9.95
C PHE A 22 -15.47 -2.81 -9.11
N PHE A 23 -15.14 -2.30 -7.92
CA PHE A 23 -16.13 -1.62 -7.07
C PHE A 23 -16.67 -0.35 -7.71
N ARG A 24 -15.88 0.37 -8.52
CA ARG A 24 -16.38 1.54 -9.24
C ARG A 24 -17.40 1.11 -10.31
N ASP A 25 -17.06 0.15 -11.14
CA ASP A 25 -17.81 -0.16 -12.35
C ASP A 25 -19.03 -1.06 -12.07
N TYR A 26 -18.94 -1.95 -11.09
CA TYR A 26 -20.01 -2.91 -10.76
C TYR A 26 -20.85 -2.53 -9.54
N LEU A 27 -20.42 -1.56 -8.73
CA LEU A 27 -21.18 -1.14 -7.55
C LEU A 27 -21.44 0.36 -7.54
N TYR A 28 -20.40 1.20 -7.61
CA TYR A 28 -20.56 2.64 -7.47
C TYR A 28 -21.38 3.28 -8.60
N ILE A 29 -21.05 2.98 -9.87
CA ILE A 29 -21.75 3.52 -11.04
C ILE A 29 -23.22 3.05 -11.09
N PRO A 30 -23.52 1.75 -10.94
CA PRO A 30 -24.91 1.26 -10.86
C PRO A 30 -25.76 1.90 -9.76
N LEU A 31 -25.16 2.27 -8.62
CA LEU A 31 -25.86 2.97 -7.53
C LEU A 31 -26.18 4.45 -7.81
N GLY A 32 -25.87 4.95 -9.01
CA GLY A 32 -26.06 6.34 -9.43
C GLY A 32 -24.78 7.19 -9.36
N GLY A 33 -23.65 6.59 -8.98
CA GLY A 33 -22.33 7.20 -8.97
C GLY A 33 -22.31 8.57 -8.27
N ASN A 34 -21.78 9.57 -8.96
CA ASN A 34 -21.74 10.96 -8.46
C ASN A 34 -23.06 11.73 -8.66
N ARG A 35 -24.03 11.19 -9.42
CA ARG A 35 -25.25 11.92 -9.82
C ARG A 35 -26.33 11.87 -8.75
N SER A 36 -26.39 10.80 -7.95
CA SER A 36 -27.40 10.61 -6.90
C SER A 36 -26.80 9.96 -5.67
N HIS A 37 -27.19 10.42 -4.48
CA HIS A 37 -26.82 9.87 -3.16
C HIS A 37 -25.33 9.50 -3.00
N ARG A 38 -24.42 10.36 -3.48
CA ARG A 38 -22.98 10.11 -3.50
C ARG A 38 -22.40 9.62 -2.16
N LEU A 39 -22.80 10.22 -1.05
CA LEU A 39 -22.33 9.82 0.29
C LEU A 39 -22.73 8.38 0.61
N ARG A 40 -24.00 8.02 0.38
CA ARG A 40 -24.51 6.66 0.54
C ARG A 40 -23.74 5.69 -0.37
N ASN A 41 -23.53 6.05 -1.63
CA ASN A 41 -22.84 5.19 -2.59
C ASN A 41 -21.38 4.96 -2.19
N THR A 42 -20.70 6.00 -1.70
CA THR A 42 -19.32 5.91 -1.21
C THR A 42 -19.26 5.06 0.07
N PHE A 43 -20.21 5.24 0.99
CA PHE A 43 -20.34 4.41 2.19
C PHE A 43 -20.51 2.94 1.84
N VAL A 44 -21.46 2.60 0.97
CA VAL A 44 -21.74 1.23 0.56
C VAL A 44 -20.51 0.58 -0.07
N VAL A 45 -19.81 1.29 -0.97
CA VAL A 45 -18.58 0.77 -1.59
C VAL A 45 -17.52 0.45 -0.54
N TRP A 46 -17.23 1.38 0.36
CA TRP A 46 -16.18 1.20 1.37
C TRP A 46 -16.53 0.16 2.42
N PHE A 47 -17.80 0.11 2.83
CA PHE A 47 -18.31 -0.90 3.75
C PHE A 47 -18.21 -2.31 3.14
N LEU A 48 -18.67 -2.49 1.90
CA LEU A 48 -18.56 -3.77 1.20
C LEU A 48 -17.11 -4.12 0.87
N THR A 49 -16.25 -3.13 0.62
CA THR A 49 -14.81 -3.36 0.47
C THR A 49 -14.22 -3.91 1.77
N GLY A 50 -14.58 -3.35 2.93
CA GLY A 50 -14.19 -3.89 4.23
C GLY A 50 -14.65 -5.34 4.42
N LEU A 51 -15.94 -5.61 4.21
CA LEU A 51 -16.51 -6.95 4.34
C LEU A 51 -15.88 -7.99 3.39
N TRP A 52 -15.48 -7.58 2.18
CA TRP A 52 -14.83 -8.47 1.22
C TRP A 52 -13.48 -9.01 1.73
N HIS A 53 -12.78 -8.29 2.62
CA HIS A 53 -11.48 -8.71 3.12
C HIS A 53 -11.54 -9.72 4.29
N GLY A 54 -12.68 -9.84 4.98
CA GLY A 54 -12.86 -10.87 6.01
C GLY A 54 -13.97 -10.57 7.01
N ALA A 55 -14.28 -11.57 7.86
CA ALA A 55 -15.36 -11.50 8.86
C ALA A 55 -14.99 -10.73 10.14
N ASN A 56 -13.72 -10.32 10.31
CA ASN A 56 -13.30 -9.57 11.48
C ASN A 56 -13.83 -8.13 11.44
N VAL A 57 -14.31 -7.64 12.58
CA VAL A 57 -14.82 -6.26 12.77
C VAL A 57 -13.78 -5.21 12.35
N ASN A 58 -12.48 -5.48 12.49
CA ASN A 58 -11.42 -4.57 12.10
C ASN A 58 -11.46 -4.23 10.60
N PHE A 59 -11.86 -5.15 9.73
CA PHE A 59 -12.01 -4.88 8.30
C PHE A 59 -13.20 -3.96 8.00
N VAL A 60 -14.28 -4.08 8.76
CA VAL A 60 -15.43 -3.16 8.67
C VAL A 60 -15.02 -1.76 9.13
N LEU A 61 -14.35 -1.67 10.29
CA LEU A 61 -13.83 -0.40 10.82
C LEU A 61 -12.84 0.23 9.83
N TRP A 62 -12.06 -0.57 9.13
CA TRP A 62 -11.14 -0.12 8.08
C TRP A 62 -11.88 0.46 6.86
N GLY A 63 -12.95 -0.20 6.42
CA GLY A 63 -13.80 0.34 5.36
C GLY A 63 -14.42 1.68 5.77
N LEU A 64 -14.98 1.74 6.99
CA LEU A 64 -15.56 2.97 7.55
C LEU A 64 -14.53 4.08 7.73
N TYR A 65 -13.31 3.75 8.15
CA TYR A 65 -12.20 4.69 8.27
C TYR A 65 -11.91 5.37 6.93
N TYR A 66 -11.79 4.61 5.84
CA TYR A 66 -11.53 5.19 4.52
C TYR A 66 -12.73 5.91 3.92
N PHE A 67 -13.96 5.45 4.19
CA PHE A 67 -15.17 6.19 3.86
C PHE A 67 -15.15 7.60 4.48
N LEU A 68 -14.90 7.69 5.79
CA LEU A 68 -14.84 8.95 6.51
C LEU A 68 -13.67 9.80 6.01
N LEU A 69 -12.48 9.21 5.89
CA LEU A 69 -11.27 9.90 5.47
C LEU A 69 -11.42 10.51 4.08
N LEU A 70 -11.97 9.79 3.10
CA LEU A 70 -12.18 10.30 1.73
C LEU A 70 -13.31 11.33 1.66
N THR A 71 -14.35 11.17 2.49
CA THR A 71 -15.44 12.15 2.59
C THR A 71 -14.93 13.46 3.18
N LEU A 72 -14.22 13.40 4.31
CA LEU A 72 -13.59 14.56 4.94
C LEU A 72 -12.51 15.15 4.05
N GLU A 73 -11.74 14.32 3.35
CA GLU A 73 -10.68 14.79 2.47
C GLU A 73 -11.24 15.73 1.42
N ARG A 74 -12.30 15.30 0.73
CA ARG A 74 -12.92 16.08 -0.32
C ARG A 74 -13.41 17.46 0.13
N HIS A 75 -13.94 17.55 1.35
CA HIS A 75 -14.63 18.76 1.81
C HIS A 75 -13.76 19.66 2.69
N LEU A 76 -12.81 19.11 3.44
CA LEU A 76 -12.09 19.82 4.51
C LEU A 76 -10.57 19.74 4.42
N ILE A 77 -10.02 18.62 3.94
CA ILE A 77 -8.58 18.37 4.01
C ILE A 77 -7.90 18.78 2.69
N LEU A 78 -8.49 18.45 1.54
CA LEU A 78 -7.92 18.75 0.23
C LEU A 78 -7.67 20.25 -0.01
N PRO A 79 -8.61 21.17 0.29
CA PRO A 79 -8.36 22.62 0.12
C PRO A 79 -7.26 23.17 1.02
N ARG A 80 -6.93 22.47 2.11
CA ARG A 80 -5.84 22.82 3.03
C ARG A 80 -4.52 22.19 2.57
N LEU A 81 -4.56 20.95 2.09
CA LEU A 81 -3.40 20.23 1.56
C LEU A 81 -2.81 20.90 0.32
N GLU A 82 -3.65 21.49 -0.52
CA GLU A 82 -3.21 22.24 -1.71
C GLU A 82 -2.44 23.52 -1.36
N LYS A 83 -2.60 24.04 -0.13
CA LYS A 83 -1.95 25.27 0.34
C LYS A 83 -0.63 25.04 1.07
N ILE A 84 -0.30 23.79 1.41
CA ILE A 84 0.92 23.45 2.14
C ILE A 84 1.97 22.83 1.20
N PRO A 85 3.26 22.83 1.58
CA PRO A 85 4.29 22.15 0.82
C PRO A 85 3.95 20.68 0.57
N ARG A 86 4.27 20.21 -0.65
CA ARG A 86 3.98 18.84 -1.09
C ARG A 86 4.53 17.76 -0.13
N LEU A 87 5.67 18.03 0.50
CA LEU A 87 6.26 17.13 1.49
C LEU A 87 5.33 16.93 2.69
N LEU A 88 4.75 18.00 3.24
CA LEU A 88 3.83 17.90 4.38
C LEU A 88 2.52 17.19 3.99
N SER A 89 2.01 17.48 2.79
CA SER A 89 0.83 16.77 2.25
C SER A 89 1.08 15.28 2.08
N HIS A 90 2.27 14.92 1.60
CA HIS A 90 2.71 13.54 1.47
C HIS A 90 2.89 12.85 2.84
N LEU A 91 3.55 13.51 3.79
CA LEU A 91 3.75 12.97 5.14
C LEU A 91 2.42 12.70 5.84
N TRP A 92 1.47 13.65 5.77
CA TRP A 92 0.12 13.41 6.26
C TRP A 92 -0.51 12.22 5.53
N THR A 93 -0.57 12.23 4.19
CA THR A 93 -1.14 11.10 3.42
C THR A 93 -0.56 9.74 3.84
N MET A 94 0.76 9.64 4.02
CA MET A 94 1.40 8.40 4.46
C MET A 94 1.04 8.02 5.89
N LEU A 95 0.97 8.98 6.82
CA LEU A 95 0.52 8.72 8.19
C LEU A 95 -0.93 8.20 8.22
N ALA A 96 -1.83 8.76 7.41
CA ALA A 96 -3.20 8.25 7.29
C ALA A 96 -3.23 6.82 6.78
N VAL A 97 -2.49 6.58 5.70
CA VAL A 97 -2.43 5.29 5.03
C VAL A 97 -1.86 4.24 5.98
N LEU A 98 -0.78 4.55 6.72
CA LEU A 98 -0.20 3.66 7.73
C LEU A 98 -1.16 3.42 8.90
N ALA A 99 -1.91 4.44 9.33
CA ALA A 99 -2.95 4.26 10.35
C ALA A 99 -4.04 3.31 9.86
N GLY A 100 -4.52 3.49 8.63
CA GLY A 100 -5.42 2.54 7.99
C GLY A 100 -4.82 1.13 7.90
N TRP A 101 -3.56 0.99 7.50
CA TRP A 101 -2.89 -0.33 7.42
C TRP A 101 -2.75 -1.01 8.78
N SER A 102 -2.50 -0.26 9.86
CA SER A 102 -2.47 -0.86 11.20
C SER A 102 -3.82 -1.50 11.55
N LEU A 103 -4.93 -0.83 11.24
CA LEU A 103 -6.27 -1.36 11.48
C LEU A 103 -6.56 -2.60 10.61
N PHE A 104 -5.99 -2.66 9.41
CA PHE A 104 -6.10 -3.83 8.51
C PHE A 104 -5.24 -5.02 8.96
N TYR A 105 -4.03 -4.72 9.48
CA TYR A 105 -3.02 -5.71 9.80
C TYR A 105 -3.33 -6.49 11.09
N PHE A 106 -3.77 -5.77 12.13
CA PHE A 106 -4.08 -6.40 13.42
C PHE A 106 -5.47 -7.03 13.39
N THR A 107 -5.56 -8.32 13.69
CA THR A 107 -6.84 -9.03 13.84
C THR A 107 -7.37 -9.00 15.27
N LYS A 108 -6.50 -8.81 16.26
CA LYS A 108 -6.87 -8.65 17.67
C LYS A 108 -6.80 -7.19 18.07
N THR A 109 -7.88 -6.68 18.68
CA THR A 109 -7.96 -5.30 19.17
C THR A 109 -6.89 -4.99 20.22
N ALA A 110 -6.52 -5.97 21.06
CA ALA A 110 -5.48 -5.80 22.07
C ALA A 110 -4.10 -5.50 21.46
N ASP A 111 -3.74 -6.17 20.37
CA ASP A 111 -2.46 -5.98 19.68
C ASP A 111 -2.43 -4.60 18.99
N PHE A 112 -3.54 -4.19 18.36
CA PHE A 112 -3.72 -2.85 17.79
C PHE A 112 -3.54 -1.75 18.85
N LEU A 113 -4.19 -1.89 20.01
CA LEU A 113 -4.08 -0.93 21.10
C LEU A 113 -2.67 -0.89 21.69
N THR A 114 -2.01 -2.05 21.84
CA THR A 114 -0.63 -2.13 22.31
C THR A 114 0.33 -1.44 21.35
N PHE A 115 0.15 -1.65 20.04
CA PHE A 115 0.94 -1.01 19.00
C PHE A 115 0.84 0.52 19.08
N TRP A 116 -0.37 1.08 19.10
CA TRP A 116 -0.57 2.53 19.22
C TRP A 116 -0.14 3.06 20.59
N GLY A 117 -0.35 2.29 21.65
CA GLY A 117 0.11 2.61 23.00
C GLY A 117 1.62 2.80 23.06
N ARG A 118 2.40 1.90 22.42
CA ARG A 118 3.87 2.01 22.35
C ARG A 118 4.35 3.20 21.51
N ILE A 119 3.59 3.62 20.48
CA ILE A 119 3.91 4.81 19.68
C ILE A 119 3.78 6.09 20.52
N VAL A 120 2.76 6.17 21.37
CA VAL A 120 2.48 7.38 22.17
C VAL A 120 3.25 7.37 23.49
N SER A 121 3.37 6.22 24.12
CA SER A 121 4.01 6.02 25.43
C SER A 121 4.88 4.76 25.40
N PRO A 122 6.12 4.86 24.91
CA PRO A 122 7.04 3.72 24.83
C PRO A 122 7.50 3.19 26.20
N GLY A 123 7.26 3.96 27.28
CA GLY A 123 7.72 3.63 28.62
C GLY A 123 9.25 3.53 28.71
N LEU A 124 9.74 2.79 29.70
CA LEU A 124 11.17 2.60 29.96
C LEU A 124 11.89 1.76 28.89
N ALA A 125 11.14 0.96 28.11
CA ALA A 125 11.69 0.14 27.03
C ALA A 125 12.09 0.98 25.80
N GLY A 126 11.62 2.23 25.71
CA GLY A 126 11.86 3.10 24.55
C GLY A 126 11.16 2.61 23.28
N PHE A 127 11.47 3.24 22.15
CA PHE A 127 10.82 2.94 20.87
C PHE A 127 11.35 1.67 20.17
N ALA A 128 12.42 1.06 20.68
CA ALA A 128 13.04 -0.12 20.08
C ALA A 128 13.71 -1.00 21.13
N ASP A 129 13.12 -2.17 21.36
CA ASP A 129 13.72 -3.25 22.14
C ASP A 129 14.79 -4.00 21.33
N LEU A 130 15.42 -5.00 21.96
CA LEU A 130 16.48 -5.80 21.33
C LEU A 130 15.96 -6.56 20.11
N GLU A 131 14.74 -7.10 20.20
CA GLU A 131 14.08 -7.82 19.11
C GLU A 131 13.86 -6.93 17.89
N ALA A 132 13.30 -5.73 18.09
CA ALA A 132 13.11 -4.74 17.03
C ALA A 132 14.44 -4.40 16.34
N LYS A 133 15.52 -4.21 17.11
CA LYS A 133 16.86 -3.91 16.55
C LYS A 133 17.40 -5.06 15.69
N ILE A 134 17.18 -6.31 16.10
CA ILE A 134 17.60 -7.49 15.34
C ILE A 134 16.80 -7.58 14.04
N LEU A 135 15.48 -7.45 14.11
CA LEU A 135 14.59 -7.49 12.93
C LEU A 135 14.94 -6.38 11.93
N TRP A 136 15.19 -5.16 12.39
CA TRP A 136 15.62 -4.06 11.53
C TRP A 136 16.91 -4.40 10.77
N LYS A 137 17.92 -4.96 11.44
CA LYS A 137 19.18 -5.35 10.79
C LYS A 137 18.98 -6.48 9.78
N GLN A 138 18.17 -7.48 10.11
CA GLN A 138 17.88 -8.62 9.24
C GLN A 138 17.11 -8.19 7.97
N HIS A 139 16.17 -7.25 8.11
CA HIS A 139 15.30 -6.85 7.01
C HIS A 139 15.71 -5.57 6.29
N LEU A 140 16.76 -4.86 6.74
CA LEU A 140 17.19 -3.59 6.17
C LEU A 140 17.40 -3.67 4.65
N PHE A 141 18.06 -4.73 4.18
CA PHE A 141 18.28 -4.95 2.75
C PHE A 141 16.96 -4.99 1.98
N PHE A 142 15.99 -5.80 2.43
CA PHE A 142 14.70 -5.92 1.79
C PHE A 142 13.87 -4.64 1.87
N ILE A 143 13.96 -3.89 2.97
CA ILE A 143 13.31 -2.60 3.13
C ILE A 143 13.85 -1.59 2.11
N LEU A 144 15.17 -1.53 1.92
CA LEU A 144 15.80 -0.64 0.94
C LEU A 144 15.40 -1.01 -0.50
N VAL A 145 15.40 -2.30 -0.82
CA VAL A 145 14.89 -2.81 -2.10
C VAL A 145 13.43 -2.41 -2.29
N ALA A 146 12.56 -2.67 -1.32
CA ALA A 146 11.15 -2.32 -1.37
C ALA A 146 10.92 -0.81 -1.54
N ALA A 147 11.71 0.03 -0.86
CA ALA A 147 11.65 1.48 -0.99
C ALA A 147 11.98 1.94 -2.41
N VAL A 148 13.03 1.38 -3.03
CA VAL A 148 13.40 1.66 -4.41
C VAL A 148 12.27 1.28 -5.37
N PHE A 149 11.76 0.04 -5.28
CA PHE A 149 10.71 -0.46 -6.19
C PHE A 149 9.33 0.19 -5.94
N SER A 150 9.10 0.75 -4.76
CA SER A 150 7.88 1.51 -4.44
C SER A 150 7.85 2.92 -5.02
N THR A 151 8.96 3.38 -5.60
CA THR A 151 9.11 4.72 -6.20
C THR A 151 9.32 4.63 -7.72
N PRO A 152 9.04 5.72 -8.48
CA PRO A 152 9.26 5.76 -9.93
C PRO A 152 10.74 5.87 -10.33
N LEU A 153 11.67 5.38 -9.50
CA LEU A 153 13.11 5.46 -9.76
C LEU A 153 13.49 4.76 -11.06
N LEU A 154 12.98 3.55 -11.31
CA LEU A 154 13.28 2.80 -12.52
C LEU A 154 12.82 3.52 -13.81
N PRO A 155 11.56 4.00 -13.93
CA PRO A 155 11.15 4.86 -15.03
C PRO A 155 12.00 6.13 -15.17
N TRP A 156 12.40 6.74 -14.05
CA TRP A 156 13.25 7.93 -14.07
C TRP A 156 14.64 7.63 -14.64
N ILE A 157 15.28 6.54 -14.23
CA ILE A 157 16.56 6.07 -14.76
C ILE A 157 16.45 5.80 -16.26
N ARG A 158 15.41 5.05 -16.68
CA ARG A 158 15.15 4.76 -18.10
C ARG A 158 14.99 6.01 -18.94
N ARG A 159 14.30 7.02 -18.41
CA ARG A 159 14.13 8.30 -19.13
C ARG A 159 15.44 9.10 -19.20
N LYS A 160 16.23 9.13 -18.11
CA LYS A 160 17.48 9.89 -18.04
C LYS A 160 18.59 9.29 -18.92
N PHE A 161 18.65 7.96 -19.00
CA PHE A 161 19.66 7.22 -19.76
C PHE A 161 19.05 6.51 -20.98
N LYS A 162 18.09 7.16 -21.65
CA LYS A 162 17.28 6.57 -22.71
C LYS A 162 18.11 5.98 -23.85
N GLU A 163 19.06 6.75 -24.39
CA GLU A 163 19.87 6.32 -25.54
C GLU A 163 20.81 5.14 -25.21
N PRO A 164 21.64 5.17 -24.15
CA PRO A 164 22.49 4.03 -23.83
C PRO A 164 21.68 2.78 -23.45
N ILE A 165 20.55 2.93 -22.75
CA ILE A 165 19.66 1.80 -22.44
C ILE A 165 19.07 1.22 -23.72
N ARG A 166 18.60 2.05 -24.65
CA ARG A 166 18.05 1.61 -25.93
C ARG A 166 19.11 0.92 -26.81
N GLN A 167 20.33 1.43 -26.84
CA GLN A 167 21.45 0.79 -27.55
C GLN A 167 21.77 -0.59 -26.97
N LEU A 168 21.79 -0.70 -25.63
CA LEU A 168 21.98 -1.98 -24.96
C LEU A 168 20.83 -2.94 -25.27
N GLU A 169 19.57 -2.52 -25.13
CA GLU A 169 18.38 -3.34 -25.39
C GLU A 169 18.32 -3.88 -26.83
N ASN A 170 18.82 -3.11 -27.81
CA ASN A 170 18.87 -3.53 -29.22
C ASN A 170 20.11 -4.35 -29.57
N SER A 171 21.08 -4.47 -28.67
CA SER A 171 22.29 -5.26 -28.89
C SER A 171 22.04 -6.75 -28.58
N PRO A 172 22.80 -7.68 -29.19
CA PRO A 172 22.76 -9.09 -28.81
C PRO A 172 23.05 -9.31 -27.31
N ALA A 173 23.96 -8.51 -26.75
CA ALA A 173 24.29 -8.55 -25.33
C ALA A 173 23.08 -8.17 -24.44
N GLY A 174 22.27 -7.19 -24.84
CA GLY A 174 21.05 -6.84 -24.13
C GLY A 174 20.00 -7.95 -24.13
N GLY A 175 19.87 -8.66 -25.26
CA GLY A 175 19.02 -9.86 -25.36
C GLY A 175 19.45 -10.95 -24.38
N VAL A 176 20.75 -11.25 -24.32
CA VAL A 176 21.32 -12.23 -23.37
C VAL A 176 21.11 -11.78 -21.92
N LEU A 177 21.41 -10.52 -21.59
CA LEU A 177 21.25 -9.98 -20.24
C LEU A 177 19.80 -10.02 -19.77
N ARG A 178 18.84 -9.69 -20.65
CA ARG A 178 17.42 -9.75 -20.33
C ARG A 178 16.97 -11.18 -20.05
N THR A 179 17.35 -12.13 -20.89
CA THR A 179 17.00 -13.55 -20.72
C THR A 179 17.61 -14.11 -19.44
N ALA A 180 18.91 -13.86 -19.22
CA ALA A 180 19.59 -14.26 -17.99
C ALA A 180 18.93 -13.66 -16.75
N GLY A 181 18.57 -12.37 -16.79
CA GLY A 181 17.87 -11.69 -15.70
C GLY A 181 16.51 -12.32 -15.38
N VAL A 182 15.72 -12.66 -16.39
CA VAL A 182 14.43 -13.36 -16.21
C VAL A 182 14.63 -14.76 -15.64
N LEU A 183 15.61 -15.51 -16.13
CA LEU A 183 15.92 -16.86 -15.62
C LEU A 183 16.40 -16.83 -14.17
N ILE A 184 17.25 -15.87 -13.80
CA ILE A 184 17.70 -15.67 -12.42
C ILE A 184 16.51 -15.29 -11.53
N LEU A 185 15.67 -14.34 -11.96
CA LEU A 185 14.47 -13.96 -11.19
C LEU A 185 13.51 -15.14 -11.02
N LEU A 186 13.31 -15.94 -12.06
CA LEU A 186 12.50 -17.15 -11.99
C LEU A 186 13.08 -18.14 -10.99
N PHE A 187 14.38 -18.43 -11.08
CA PHE A 187 15.08 -19.33 -10.17
C PHE A 187 15.02 -18.87 -8.72
N VAL A 188 15.28 -17.59 -8.44
CA VAL A 188 15.20 -17.03 -7.08
C VAL A 188 13.77 -17.10 -6.56
N SER A 189 12.78 -16.83 -7.41
CA SER A 189 11.36 -16.89 -7.04
C SER A 189 10.92 -18.32 -6.71
N THR A 190 11.35 -19.31 -7.51
CA THR A 190 11.03 -20.72 -7.27
C THR A 190 11.76 -21.26 -6.04
N ALA A 191 13.04 -20.93 -5.86
CA ALA A 191 13.80 -21.31 -4.66
C ALA A 191 13.17 -20.73 -3.38
N SER A 192 12.71 -19.47 -3.42
CA SER A 192 12.02 -18.82 -2.31
C SER A 192 10.67 -19.48 -1.99
N LEU A 193 9.94 -19.91 -3.03
CA LEU A 193 8.67 -20.62 -2.87
C LEU A 193 8.88 -22.00 -2.23
N VAL A 194 9.87 -22.77 -2.69
CA VAL A 194 10.23 -24.08 -2.13
C VAL A 194 10.66 -23.93 -0.66
N ALA A 195 11.42 -22.88 -0.33
CA ALA A 195 11.80 -22.60 1.05
C ALA A 195 10.60 -22.23 1.96
N SER A 196 9.49 -21.75 1.37
CA SER A 196 8.29 -21.27 2.08
C SER A 196 7.12 -22.27 2.10
N SER A 197 7.40 -23.57 1.91
CA SER A 197 6.42 -24.66 1.68
C SER A 197 5.39 -24.92 2.80
N TYR A 198 5.31 -24.08 3.83
CA TYR A 198 4.28 -24.11 4.87
C TYR A 198 3.57 -22.74 4.98
N ASN A 199 2.67 -22.46 4.05
CA ASN A 199 1.65 -21.43 4.24
C ASN A 199 0.28 -22.05 3.92
N PRO A 200 -0.56 -22.38 4.93
CA PRO A 200 -1.93 -22.75 4.65
C PRO A 200 -2.60 -21.65 3.84
N PHE A 201 -3.33 -22.03 2.79
CA PHE A 201 -4.01 -21.14 1.86
C PHE A 201 -4.69 -19.97 2.60
N LEU A 202 -4.52 -18.74 2.08
CA LEU A 202 -5.02 -17.48 2.64
C LEU A 202 -6.51 -17.51 3.07
N TYR A 203 -7.33 -18.37 2.46
CA TYR A 203 -8.76 -18.51 2.75
C TYR A 203 -9.09 -19.35 4.00
N PHE A 204 -8.13 -20.03 4.62
CA PHE A 204 -8.35 -20.82 5.84
C PHE A 204 -7.84 -20.12 7.11
N ARG A 205 -7.69 -18.79 7.09
CA ARG A 205 -7.49 -17.98 8.29
C ARG A 205 -8.85 -17.65 8.92
N PHE A 206 -9.53 -18.67 9.44
CA PHE A 206 -10.66 -18.51 10.35
C PHE A 206 -10.21 -18.80 11.77
#